data_AF-A0A373FFJ4-F1
#
_entry.id   AF-A0A373FFJ4-F1
#
_cell.length_a   1.000
_cell.length_b   1.000
_cell.length_c   1.000
_cell.angle_alpha   90.00
_cell.angle_beta   90.00
_cell.angle_gamma   90.00
#
_symmetry.space_group_name_H-M   'P 1'
#
loop_
_entity.id
_entity.type
_entity.pdbx_description
1 polymer ?
#
loop_
_entity_poly.entity_id
_entity_poly.type
_entity_poly.pdbx_seq_one_letter_code
_entity_poly.pdbx_strand_id
1 'polypeptide(L)'
;MKPGLSLRVSQHLSLTPQLQQSIQLLQLSTLELAQEVEQMLVDNPFLERDGDEVAAPEEVAATACESISTDGYGAEKEAVSGQSASESIAEPSAPETPENLNWEADGIDGQDGEWGGESSSEWDSPSATSSTRNRDSDDETDAIDLARGHESLTDHLHRQALSLHLSAEDTAALRFLIESLSDDGYLEDSLSELAQSLAGDDLEEREELEERFAITLKLLQSLEPAGVGARDLAECLQLQLRDLIRNAEDDGTTEAHMNLLLLAQSICAQPMDLLARRDLRKLTSLCGAREEPLREAMAFIARLEPRPGRRFVDVERHIVVPDVIVRPVRHSSGRIDFAVQLNSEVMPKLKVHDIYASVLRRHKNSESHAALQQRLQEARWFIKNIQQRFDTILRVSEAIVERQKNFFVHGELAMRPLVLRDIADTLGLHESTISRVTTAKYMATPQGTFELKYFFGSGLGTETGGSASSTAVRALIKQFIDSEDRKKPLSDAKLADMLKEQGIECARRTVAKYREQLKIPTTTLRKAL
;
A
#
# COMPACT_ATOMS: atom_id res chain seq x y z
N MET A 1 -18.45 -9.31 69.87
CA MET A 1 -18.93 -8.60 68.67
C MET A 1 -18.77 -9.53 67.48
N LYS A 2 -19.87 -9.90 66.79
CA LYS A 2 -19.81 -10.83 65.65
C LYS A 2 -19.37 -10.05 64.39
N PRO A 3 -18.33 -10.47 63.66
CA PRO A 3 -17.94 -9.81 62.42
C PRO A 3 -18.97 -10.17 61.34
N GLY A 4 -19.72 -9.17 60.87
CA GLY A 4 -20.60 -9.29 59.72
C GLY A 4 -19.79 -9.16 58.44
N LEU A 5 -19.71 -10.24 57.66
CA LEU A 5 -19.19 -10.22 56.29
C LEU A 5 -20.22 -9.53 55.38
N SER A 6 -19.97 -8.28 55.01
CA SER A 6 -20.72 -7.61 53.95
C SER A 6 -20.18 -8.06 52.59
N LEU A 7 -20.83 -9.06 51.99
CA LEU A 7 -20.64 -9.42 50.59
C LEU A 7 -21.20 -8.28 49.72
N ARG A 8 -20.33 -7.42 49.20
CA ARG A 8 -20.68 -6.51 48.11
C ARG A 8 -20.79 -7.33 46.84
N VAL A 9 -22.02 -7.64 46.45
CA VAL A 9 -22.33 -8.21 45.13
C VAL A 9 -22.12 -7.09 44.10
N SER A 10 -20.94 -7.03 43.49
CA SER A 10 -20.73 -6.27 42.26
C SER A 10 -21.31 -7.09 41.11
N GLN A 11 -22.49 -6.70 40.60
CA GLN A 11 -23.00 -7.22 39.34
C GLN A 11 -22.04 -6.77 38.22
N HIS A 12 -21.11 -7.63 37.83
CA HIS A 12 -20.49 -7.52 36.51
C HIS A 12 -21.57 -7.89 35.50
N LEU A 13 -22.15 -6.88 34.85
CA LEU A 13 -22.91 -7.06 33.61
C LEU A 13 -21.98 -7.74 32.61
N SER A 14 -22.02 -9.07 32.53
CA SER A 14 -21.33 -9.81 31.49
C SER A 14 -21.92 -9.35 30.16
N LEU A 15 -21.15 -8.57 29.42
CA LEU A 15 -21.54 -8.06 28.11
C LEU A 15 -22.00 -9.24 27.26
N THR A 16 -23.19 -9.18 26.67
CA THR A 16 -23.69 -10.25 25.79
C THR A 16 -22.68 -10.51 24.67
N PRO A 17 -22.49 -11.77 24.23
CA PRO A 17 -21.50 -12.10 23.19
C PRO A 17 -21.70 -11.28 21.91
N GLN A 18 -22.96 -10.97 21.57
CA GLN A 18 -23.32 -10.04 20.50
C GLN A 18 -22.68 -8.66 20.73
N LEU A 19 -22.97 -7.96 21.82
CA LEU A 19 -22.32 -6.67 22.11
C LEU A 19 -20.78 -6.74 22.09
N GLN A 20 -20.17 -7.86 22.52
CA GLN A 20 -18.70 -8.02 22.43
C GLN A 20 -18.23 -8.06 20.98
N GLN A 21 -18.89 -8.84 20.14
CA GLN A 21 -18.61 -8.93 18.70
C GLN A 21 -18.78 -7.56 18.01
N SER A 22 -19.82 -6.79 18.36
CA SER A 22 -20.02 -5.46 17.78
C SER A 22 -18.89 -4.49 18.13
N ILE A 23 -18.34 -4.59 19.35
CA ILE A 23 -17.22 -3.75 19.80
C ILE A 23 -15.91 -4.21 19.15
N GLN A 24 -15.72 -5.51 18.95
CA GLN A 24 -14.57 -6.04 18.23
C GLN A 24 -14.57 -5.53 16.78
N LEU A 25 -15.71 -5.63 16.10
CA LEU A 25 -15.86 -5.11 14.74
C LEU A 25 -15.49 -3.62 14.63
N LEU A 26 -15.76 -2.78 15.64
CA LEU A 26 -15.35 -1.36 15.62
C LEU A 26 -13.84 -1.14 15.65
N GLN A 27 -13.06 -2.07 16.22
CA GLN A 27 -11.61 -1.95 16.35
C GLN A 27 -10.86 -2.37 15.11
N LEU A 28 -11.38 -3.37 14.40
CA LEU A 28 -10.67 -4.02 13.31
C LEU A 28 -10.35 -3.04 12.19
N SER A 29 -9.18 -3.22 11.58
CA SER A 29 -8.81 -2.49 10.36
C SER A 29 -9.77 -2.81 9.20
N THR A 30 -9.59 -2.13 8.07
CA THR A 30 -10.36 -2.41 6.85
C THR A 30 -10.03 -3.80 6.30
N LEU A 31 -8.75 -4.16 6.30
CA LEU A 31 -8.26 -5.47 5.85
C LEU A 31 -8.74 -6.60 6.78
N GLU A 32 -8.67 -6.39 8.09
CA GLU A 32 -9.18 -7.36 9.07
C GLU A 32 -10.70 -7.53 8.96
N LEU A 33 -11.45 -6.45 8.73
CA LEU A 33 -12.89 -6.55 8.48
C LEU A 33 -13.18 -7.30 7.19
N ALA A 34 -12.40 -7.10 6.12
CA ALA A 34 -12.57 -7.84 4.88
C ALA A 34 -12.35 -9.35 5.10
N GLN A 35 -11.31 -9.73 5.83
CA GLN A 35 -11.04 -11.12 6.21
C GLN A 35 -12.15 -11.72 7.07
N GLU A 36 -12.67 -10.97 8.05
CA GLU A 36 -13.77 -11.46 8.89
C GLU A 36 -15.08 -11.59 8.09
N VAL A 37 -15.34 -10.68 7.14
CA VAL A 37 -16.47 -10.79 6.22
C VAL A 37 -16.34 -12.04 5.35
N GLU A 38 -15.14 -12.39 4.88
CA GLU A 38 -14.88 -13.62 4.13
C GLU A 38 -15.14 -14.87 4.94
N GLN A 39 -14.64 -14.92 6.17
CA GLN A 39 -14.92 -16.03 7.10
C GLN A 39 -16.42 -16.19 7.34
N MET A 40 -17.14 -15.08 7.57
CA MET A 40 -18.59 -15.11 7.78
C MET A 40 -19.39 -15.51 6.53
N LEU A 41 -18.90 -15.19 5.33
CA LEU A 41 -19.50 -15.64 4.07
C LEU A 41 -19.33 -17.16 3.89
N VAL A 42 -18.19 -17.72 4.27
CA VAL A 42 -17.95 -19.18 4.24
C VAL A 42 -18.81 -19.90 5.28
N ASP A 43 -18.93 -19.34 6.49
CA ASP A 43 -19.66 -19.96 7.60
C ASP A 43 -21.18 -19.88 7.46
N ASN A 44 -21.70 -18.89 6.71
CA ASN A 44 -23.12 -18.58 6.67
C ASN A 44 -23.68 -18.60 5.24
N PRO A 45 -24.47 -19.62 4.87
CA PRO A 45 -25.01 -19.76 3.52
C PRO A 45 -26.10 -18.74 3.16
N PHE A 46 -26.50 -17.87 4.10
CA PHE A 46 -27.51 -16.82 3.86
C PHE A 46 -26.91 -15.47 3.48
N LEU A 47 -25.58 -15.30 3.56
CA LEU A 47 -24.90 -14.05 3.26
C LEU A 47 -24.34 -14.07 1.83
N GLU A 48 -24.58 -13.00 1.09
CA GLU A 48 -24.04 -12.80 -0.26
C GLU A 48 -23.44 -11.40 -0.39
N ARG A 49 -22.41 -11.26 -1.24
CA ARG A 49 -21.85 -9.97 -1.63
C ARG A 49 -22.70 -9.40 -2.76
N ASP A 50 -23.09 -8.15 -2.60
CA ASP A 50 -23.87 -7.40 -3.59
C ASP A 50 -22.97 -7.09 -4.80
N GLY A 51 -23.08 -7.90 -5.85
CA GLY A 51 -22.15 -7.93 -6.98
C GLY A 51 -21.85 -9.35 -7.47
N ASP A 52 -22.10 -10.38 -6.66
CA ASP A 52 -22.20 -11.78 -7.11
C ASP A 52 -23.58 -12.03 -7.75
N GLU A 53 -24.03 -11.12 -8.62
CA GLU A 53 -24.88 -11.56 -9.72
C GLU A 53 -23.96 -12.38 -10.61
N VAL A 54 -23.80 -13.67 -10.28
CA VAL A 54 -23.46 -14.67 -11.28
C VAL A 54 -24.46 -14.44 -12.38
N ALA A 55 -24.00 -13.87 -13.51
CA ALA A 55 -24.77 -13.82 -14.73
C ALA A 55 -25.30 -15.23 -14.92
N ALA A 56 -26.61 -15.41 -14.67
CA ALA A 56 -27.22 -16.72 -14.70
C ALA A 56 -26.87 -17.31 -16.06
N PRO A 57 -26.25 -18.50 -16.14
CA PRO A 57 -26.03 -19.13 -17.43
C PRO A 57 -27.41 -19.31 -18.06
N GLU A 58 -27.58 -18.76 -19.26
CA GLU A 58 -28.82 -18.87 -20.04
C GLU A 58 -29.31 -20.33 -20.01
N GLU A 59 -30.57 -20.51 -19.60
CA GLU A 59 -31.20 -21.82 -19.48
C GLU A 59 -31.12 -22.56 -20.82
N VAL A 60 -30.29 -23.61 -20.86
CA VAL A 60 -30.27 -24.59 -21.93
C VAL A 60 -31.60 -25.35 -21.96
N ALA A 61 -32.22 -25.32 -23.14
CA ALA A 61 -33.44 -25.98 -23.52
C ALA A 61 -33.57 -27.41 -22.97
N ALA A 62 -34.60 -27.64 -22.15
CA ALA A 62 -35.00 -28.96 -21.71
C ALA A 62 -35.81 -29.68 -22.80
N THR A 63 -35.20 -30.68 -23.43
CA THR A 63 -35.91 -31.78 -24.10
C THR A 63 -35.55 -33.09 -23.43
N ALA A 64 -36.48 -33.64 -22.66
CA ALA A 64 -36.70 -35.08 -22.52
C ALA A 64 -38.03 -35.31 -21.82
N CYS A 65 -39.06 -35.60 -22.62
CA CYS A 65 -40.26 -36.27 -22.16
C CYS A 65 -39.90 -37.70 -21.73
N GLU A 66 -40.28 -38.09 -20.52
CA GLU A 66 -40.67 -39.47 -20.25
C GLU A 66 -42.06 -39.50 -19.62
N SER A 67 -42.92 -40.23 -20.31
CA SER A 67 -44.33 -40.42 -20.11
C SER A 67 -44.62 -41.39 -18.96
N ILE A 68 -45.46 -40.98 -18.01
CA ILE A 68 -46.31 -41.93 -17.26
C ILE A 68 -47.72 -41.36 -17.22
N SER A 69 -48.58 -41.97 -18.04
CA SER A 69 -50.04 -41.92 -17.98
C SER A 69 -50.56 -42.62 -16.74
N THR A 70 -51.54 -42.03 -16.04
CA THR A 70 -52.70 -42.74 -15.47
C THR A 70 -53.74 -41.76 -14.91
N ASP A 71 -54.99 -42.13 -15.11
CA ASP A 71 -56.23 -41.35 -15.06
C ASP A 71 -56.69 -40.91 -13.66
N GLY A 72 -57.58 -39.91 -13.61
CA GLY A 72 -58.46 -39.71 -12.44
C GLY A 72 -59.13 -38.35 -12.26
N TYR A 73 -60.22 -38.11 -13.01
CA TYR A 73 -61.45 -37.41 -12.62
C TYR A 73 -61.44 -36.23 -11.61
N GLY A 74 -61.91 -35.07 -12.09
CA GLY A 74 -63.05 -34.35 -11.50
C GLY A 74 -62.77 -33.21 -10.51
N ALA A 75 -62.97 -31.95 -10.93
CA ALA A 75 -64.03 -31.06 -10.41
C ALA A 75 -63.81 -29.60 -10.86
N GLU A 76 -64.65 -29.19 -11.81
CA GLU A 76 -65.57 -28.06 -11.72
C GLU A 76 -65.07 -26.63 -11.46
N LYS A 77 -65.43 -25.79 -12.44
CA LYS A 77 -65.35 -24.34 -12.58
C LYS A 77 -66.09 -23.58 -11.47
N GLU A 78 -65.65 -22.36 -11.18
CA GLU A 78 -66.50 -21.16 -11.30
C GLU A 78 -65.68 -19.86 -11.25
N ALA A 79 -65.72 -19.09 -12.35
CA ALA A 79 -65.85 -17.63 -12.39
C ALA A 79 -65.85 -17.14 -13.86
N VAL A 80 -67.06 -16.93 -14.39
CA VAL A 80 -67.42 -16.20 -15.63
C VAL A 80 -67.13 -14.71 -15.41
N SER A 81 -66.23 -14.07 -16.16
CA SER A 81 -66.39 -13.45 -17.50
C SER A 81 -67.33 -12.23 -17.59
N GLY A 82 -66.80 -11.16 -18.19
CA GLY A 82 -67.52 -10.07 -18.85
C GLY A 82 -66.60 -8.82 -18.91
N GLN A 83 -66.37 -8.12 -20.02
CA GLN A 83 -66.95 -8.02 -21.36
C GLN A 83 -65.90 -7.31 -22.26
N SER A 84 -65.57 -7.83 -23.45
CA SER A 84 -66.05 -7.42 -24.80
C SER A 84 -65.59 -6.06 -25.33
N ALA A 85 -64.83 -6.08 -26.45
CA ALA A 85 -65.13 -5.33 -27.68
C ALA A 85 -64.27 -5.84 -28.86
N SER A 86 -64.97 -6.15 -29.96
CA SER A 86 -64.57 -6.53 -31.32
C SER A 86 -64.04 -5.30 -32.12
N GLU A 87 -63.55 -5.30 -33.37
CA GLU A 87 -63.66 -6.15 -34.57
C GLU A 87 -62.78 -5.61 -35.73
N SER A 88 -62.71 -6.36 -36.85
CA SER A 88 -62.36 -6.05 -38.27
C SER A 88 -60.90 -6.35 -38.76
N ILE A 89 -60.59 -7.42 -39.52
CA ILE A 89 -60.97 -7.90 -40.92
C ILE A 89 -60.12 -7.18 -42.00
N ALA A 90 -59.52 -7.75 -43.07
CA ALA A 90 -59.19 -9.10 -43.58
C ALA A 90 -58.36 -8.97 -44.91
N GLU A 91 -57.45 -9.91 -45.19
CA GLU A 91 -57.11 -10.67 -46.46
C GLU A 91 -57.15 -10.04 -47.89
N PRO A 92 -56.74 -10.72 -49.01
CA PRO A 92 -55.63 -11.66 -49.33
C PRO A 92 -55.01 -11.53 -50.78
N SER A 93 -54.10 -12.45 -51.16
CA SER A 93 -53.87 -13.08 -52.50
C SER A 93 -52.86 -12.51 -53.54
N ALA A 94 -52.03 -13.43 -54.08
CA ALA A 94 -51.01 -13.37 -55.16
C ALA A 94 -51.63 -13.38 -56.61
N PRO A 95 -50.94 -13.62 -57.78
CA PRO A 95 -49.51 -13.96 -58.11
C PRO A 95 -48.92 -13.43 -59.48
N GLU A 96 -47.71 -13.94 -59.86
CA GLU A 96 -47.09 -14.17 -61.22
C GLU A 96 -46.35 -13.07 -62.06
N THR A 97 -44.98 -13.12 -62.04
CA THR A 97 -43.88 -13.12 -63.09
C THR A 97 -43.98 -12.38 -64.47
N PRO A 98 -42.87 -12.19 -65.27
CA PRO A 98 -41.42 -12.00 -65.03
C PRO A 98 -40.69 -10.93 -65.94
N GLU A 99 -39.33 -10.91 -65.86
CA GLU A 99 -38.26 -10.36 -66.76
C GLU A 99 -37.94 -8.84 -66.67
N ASN A 100 -36.69 -8.33 -66.63
CA ASN A 100 -35.37 -8.84 -67.05
C ASN A 100 -34.19 -7.94 -66.52
N LEU A 101 -32.97 -8.54 -66.44
CA LEU A 101 -31.58 -7.96 -66.50
C LEU A 101 -31.00 -7.17 -65.28
N ASN A 102 -29.73 -7.24 -64.85
CA ASN A 102 -28.55 -8.14 -65.00
C ASN A 102 -27.37 -7.55 -64.14
N TRP A 103 -26.37 -8.39 -63.80
CA TRP A 103 -24.98 -8.11 -63.36
C TRP A 103 -24.75 -7.57 -61.92
N GLU A 104 -23.83 -8.08 -61.09
CA GLU A 104 -22.65 -8.92 -61.28
C GLU A 104 -22.27 -9.58 -59.94
N ALA A 105 -21.93 -10.86 -59.98
CA ALA A 105 -21.26 -11.62 -58.93
C ALA A 105 -19.90 -12.05 -59.50
N ASP A 106 -18.91 -12.21 -58.64
CA ASP A 106 -17.84 -13.18 -58.88
C ASP A 106 -17.57 -13.91 -57.56
N GLY A 107 -17.78 -15.23 -57.61
CA GLY A 107 -17.59 -16.16 -56.50
C GLY A 107 -16.33 -16.99 -56.66
N ILE A 108 -16.20 -18.01 -55.79
CA ILE A 108 -15.89 -19.40 -56.14
C ILE A 108 -15.73 -20.23 -54.84
N ASP A 109 -16.47 -21.35 -54.82
CA ASP A 109 -16.28 -22.68 -54.22
C ASP A 109 -15.71 -22.82 -52.78
N GLY A 110 -16.19 -23.69 -51.90
CA GLY A 110 -16.85 -24.99 -52.05
C GLY A 110 -16.31 -25.92 -50.93
N GLN A 111 -17.04 -26.99 -50.60
CA GLN A 111 -16.77 -28.00 -49.55
C GLN A 111 -17.20 -27.66 -48.10
N ASP A 112 -18.46 -27.94 -47.80
CA ASP A 112 -18.93 -29.07 -46.98
C ASP A 112 -17.88 -29.79 -46.10
N GLY A 113 -18.23 -29.96 -44.81
CA GLY A 113 -17.89 -31.18 -44.09
C GLY A 113 -17.15 -31.01 -42.77
N GLU A 114 -17.91 -31.18 -41.69
CA GLU A 114 -17.51 -31.97 -40.51
C GLU A 114 -16.75 -31.25 -39.39
N TRP A 115 -17.56 -30.86 -38.40
CA TRP A 115 -17.15 -30.62 -37.02
C TRP A 115 -16.71 -31.95 -36.36
N GLY A 116 -15.44 -32.01 -35.99
CA GLY A 116 -14.88 -32.84 -34.92
C GLY A 116 -13.63 -32.10 -34.44
N GLY A 117 -13.51 -31.59 -33.22
CA GLY A 117 -13.87 -32.23 -31.97
C GLY A 117 -12.66 -33.01 -31.45
N GLU A 118 -11.56 -32.34 -31.10
CA GLU A 118 -10.66 -32.85 -30.06
C GLU A 118 -9.70 -31.78 -29.53
N SER A 119 -9.76 -31.64 -28.21
CA SER A 119 -8.77 -30.99 -27.37
C SER A 119 -7.64 -31.97 -27.11
N SER A 120 -6.44 -31.67 -27.57
CA SER A 120 -5.21 -32.18 -26.95
C SER A 120 -4.00 -31.31 -27.33
N SER A 121 -3.48 -30.63 -26.31
CA SER A 121 -2.05 -30.43 -26.03
C SER A 121 -1.09 -30.28 -27.22
N GLU A 122 -0.59 -29.06 -27.43
CA GLU A 122 0.77 -28.89 -27.97
C GLU A 122 1.36 -27.55 -27.50
N TRP A 123 2.15 -27.65 -26.43
CA TRP A 123 3.29 -26.78 -26.20
C TRP A 123 4.29 -27.02 -27.33
N ASP A 124 4.45 -26.09 -28.27
CA ASP A 124 5.77 -25.82 -28.85
C ASP A 124 5.89 -24.43 -29.49
N SER A 125 6.87 -23.68 -28.97
CA SER A 125 7.73 -22.65 -29.57
C SER A 125 7.19 -21.30 -30.13
N PRO A 126 7.80 -20.16 -29.72
CA PRO A 126 7.43 -18.82 -30.16
C PRO A 126 8.17 -18.42 -31.44
N SER A 127 7.43 -18.16 -32.51
CA SER A 127 7.99 -17.56 -33.73
C SER A 127 7.79 -16.04 -33.73
N ALA A 128 8.91 -15.33 -33.60
CA ALA A 128 9.01 -13.89 -33.79
C ALA A 128 8.54 -13.49 -35.20
N THR A 129 7.51 -12.65 -35.29
CA THR A 129 7.29 -11.81 -36.47
C THR A 129 6.95 -10.39 -36.04
N SER A 130 7.90 -9.51 -36.29
CA SER A 130 7.70 -8.06 -36.31
C SER A 130 6.75 -7.71 -37.46
N SER A 131 5.59 -7.14 -37.17
CA SER A 131 4.97 -6.20 -38.11
C SER A 131 4.12 -5.15 -37.40
N THR A 132 4.65 -3.94 -37.49
CA THR A 132 4.10 -2.65 -37.12
C THR A 132 2.67 -2.47 -37.64
N ARG A 133 1.69 -2.35 -36.74
CA ARG A 133 0.43 -1.66 -37.02
C ARG A 133 0.10 -0.72 -35.87
N ASN A 134 0.43 0.53 -36.13
CA ASN A 134 0.03 1.71 -35.38
C ASN A 134 -1.50 1.85 -35.44
N ARG A 135 -2.19 1.72 -34.31
CA ARG A 135 -3.57 2.20 -34.17
C ARG A 135 -3.78 2.74 -32.75
N ASP A 136 -3.80 4.07 -32.74
CA ASP A 136 -4.20 4.99 -31.67
C ASP A 136 -5.61 4.66 -31.17
N SER A 137 -5.74 4.15 -29.94
CA SER A 137 -6.97 4.16 -29.12
C SER A 137 -6.73 3.52 -27.74
N ASP A 138 -6.88 4.35 -26.70
CA ASP A 138 -7.09 4.06 -25.27
C ASP A 138 -6.01 3.34 -24.44
N ASP A 139 -5.73 3.98 -23.29
CA ASP A 139 -4.94 3.55 -22.13
C ASP A 139 -5.46 2.23 -21.50
N GLU A 140 -5.43 1.12 -22.23
CA GLU A 140 -5.35 -0.20 -21.61
C GLU A 140 -3.87 -0.52 -21.44
N THR A 141 -3.31 -0.19 -20.27
CA THR A 141 -2.03 -0.74 -19.86
C THR A 141 -2.13 -2.26 -19.98
N ASP A 142 -1.39 -2.84 -20.93
CA ASP A 142 -1.36 -4.29 -21.16
C ASP A 142 -1.16 -5.00 -19.81
N ALA A 143 -2.01 -5.99 -19.50
CA ALA A 143 -1.89 -6.78 -18.26
C ALA A 143 -0.48 -7.41 -18.10
N ILE A 144 0.25 -7.54 -19.22
CA ILE A 144 1.64 -7.99 -19.30
C ILE A 144 2.63 -6.93 -18.80
N ASP A 145 2.36 -5.63 -19.03
CA ASP A 145 3.20 -4.53 -18.51
C ASP A 145 2.96 -4.29 -17.01
N LEU A 146 1.75 -4.57 -16.51
CA LEU A 146 1.48 -4.64 -15.07
C LEU A 146 2.11 -5.87 -14.40
N ALA A 147 2.33 -6.95 -15.16
CA ALA A 147 2.95 -8.19 -14.68
C ALA A 147 4.48 -8.22 -14.83
N ARG A 148 5.12 -7.14 -15.31
CA ARG A 148 6.58 -6.95 -15.16
C ARG A 148 6.85 -6.71 -13.68
N GLY A 149 6.92 -7.79 -12.91
CA GLY A 149 7.37 -7.76 -11.52
C GLY A 149 8.69 -7.01 -11.44
N HIS A 150 8.80 -6.12 -10.45
CA HIS A 150 10.03 -5.40 -10.19
C HIS A 150 11.13 -6.45 -9.96
N GLU A 151 12.16 -6.43 -10.79
CA GLU A 151 13.26 -7.39 -10.67
C GLU A 151 14.04 -7.08 -9.39
N SER A 152 14.22 -8.09 -8.54
CA SER A 152 15.02 -7.94 -7.31
C SER A 152 16.51 -7.84 -7.65
N LEU A 153 17.30 -7.22 -6.76
CA LEU A 153 18.76 -7.14 -6.93
C LEU A 153 19.37 -8.54 -7.03
N THR A 154 18.88 -9.48 -6.21
CA THR A 154 19.33 -10.87 -6.20
C THR A 154 19.04 -11.57 -7.53
N ASP A 155 17.85 -11.39 -8.10
CA ASP A 155 17.49 -11.97 -9.40
C ASP A 155 18.36 -11.40 -10.52
N HIS A 156 18.66 -10.11 -10.45
CA HIS A 156 19.53 -9.43 -11.40
C HIS A 156 20.94 -10.02 -11.40
N LEU A 157 21.53 -10.16 -10.22
CA LEU A 157 22.87 -10.72 -10.05
C LEU A 157 22.90 -12.21 -10.43
N HIS A 158 21.87 -12.98 -10.11
CA HIS A 158 21.77 -14.37 -10.56
C HIS A 158 21.75 -14.49 -12.08
N ARG A 159 21.03 -13.60 -12.78
CA ARG A 159 21.04 -13.59 -14.24
C ARG A 159 22.40 -13.25 -14.81
N GLN A 160 23.11 -12.28 -14.23
CA GLN A 160 24.47 -11.96 -14.65
C GLN A 160 25.45 -13.09 -14.35
N ALA A 161 25.30 -13.77 -13.22
CA ALA A 161 26.12 -14.92 -12.85
C ALA A 161 26.03 -16.06 -13.88
N LEU A 162 24.90 -16.22 -14.58
CA LEU A 162 24.78 -17.20 -15.68
C LEU A 162 25.66 -16.89 -16.89
N SER A 163 26.07 -15.63 -17.08
CA SER A 163 26.98 -15.24 -18.16
C SER A 163 28.45 -15.57 -17.84
N LEU A 164 28.78 -15.77 -16.56
CA LEU A 164 30.11 -16.12 -16.11
C LEU A 164 30.33 -17.64 -16.23
N HIS A 165 31.41 -18.03 -16.91
CA HIS A 165 31.79 -19.43 -17.06
C HIS A 165 32.60 -19.90 -15.84
N LEU A 166 31.90 -20.15 -14.73
CA LEU A 166 32.49 -20.52 -13.43
C LEU A 166 32.46 -22.03 -13.21
N SER A 167 33.32 -22.52 -12.30
CA SER A 167 33.22 -23.90 -11.82
C SER A 167 31.92 -24.10 -11.02
N ALA A 168 31.46 -25.35 -10.88
CA ALA A 168 30.21 -25.64 -10.15
C ALA A 168 30.27 -25.17 -8.69
N GLU A 169 31.43 -25.31 -8.06
CA GLU A 169 31.70 -24.88 -6.68
C GLU A 169 31.79 -23.35 -6.56
N ASP A 170 32.44 -22.65 -7.51
CA ASP A 170 32.47 -21.18 -7.52
C ASP A 170 31.08 -20.59 -7.78
N THR A 171 30.27 -21.26 -8.60
CA THR A 171 28.88 -20.86 -8.87
C THR A 171 28.03 -21.00 -7.62
N ALA A 172 28.21 -22.08 -6.84
CA ALA A 172 27.53 -22.27 -5.57
C ALA A 172 27.95 -21.20 -4.55
N ALA A 173 29.26 -20.93 -4.44
CA ALA A 173 29.78 -19.86 -3.58
C ALA A 173 29.25 -18.48 -4.00
N LEU A 174 29.14 -18.20 -5.30
CA LEU A 174 28.64 -16.92 -5.80
C LEU A 174 27.15 -16.75 -5.50
N ARG A 175 26.35 -17.80 -5.69
CA ARG A 175 24.92 -17.78 -5.33
C ARG A 175 24.71 -17.51 -3.85
N PHE A 176 25.49 -18.18 -3.00
CA PHE A 176 25.45 -17.95 -1.56
C PHE A 176 25.83 -16.51 -1.17
N LEU A 177 26.84 -15.94 -1.82
CA LEU A 177 27.20 -14.53 -1.62
C LEU A 177 26.12 -13.56 -2.12
N ILE A 178 25.41 -13.89 -3.21
CA ILE A 178 24.30 -13.06 -3.73
C ILE A 178 23.13 -13.07 -2.75
N GLU A 179 22.78 -14.24 -2.18
CA GLU A 179 21.68 -14.37 -1.22
C GLU A 179 21.96 -13.73 0.14
N SER A 180 23.23 -13.53 0.50
CA SER A 180 23.63 -12.83 1.74
C SER A 180 23.76 -11.31 1.59
N LEU A 181 23.46 -10.75 0.42
CA LEU A 181 23.43 -9.30 0.23
C LEU A 181 22.18 -8.68 0.86
N SER A 182 22.36 -7.51 1.46
CA SER A 182 21.25 -6.64 1.88
C SER A 182 20.54 -5.99 0.68
N ASP A 183 19.32 -5.51 0.89
CA ASP A 183 18.56 -4.72 -0.10
C ASP A 183 19.29 -3.47 -0.59
N ASP A 184 20.20 -2.92 0.22
CA ASP A 184 21.05 -1.78 -0.13
C ASP A 184 22.25 -2.18 -1.02
N GLY A 185 22.54 -3.49 -1.13
CA GLY A 185 23.64 -4.08 -1.91
C GLY A 185 24.95 -4.26 -1.14
N TYR A 186 24.93 -4.14 0.19
CA TYR A 186 26.08 -4.36 1.08
C TYR A 186 26.12 -5.80 1.62
N LEU A 187 27.34 -6.29 1.86
CA LEU A 187 27.58 -7.54 2.58
C LEU A 187 27.84 -7.19 4.06
N GLU A 188 26.86 -7.46 4.92
CA GLU A 188 26.96 -7.16 6.36
C GLU A 188 27.83 -8.18 7.09
N ASP A 189 27.76 -9.45 6.67
CA ASP A 189 28.48 -10.55 7.29
C ASP A 189 29.94 -10.62 6.83
N SER A 190 30.83 -10.97 7.76
CA SER A 190 32.24 -11.20 7.42
C SER A 190 32.41 -12.52 6.66
N LEU A 191 33.40 -12.60 5.76
CA LEU A 191 33.71 -13.86 5.05
C LEU A 191 33.99 -15.03 6.00
N SER A 192 34.55 -14.74 7.17
CA SER A 192 34.82 -15.73 8.22
C SER A 192 33.56 -16.28 8.88
N GLU A 193 32.52 -15.44 9.05
CA GLU A 193 31.22 -15.87 9.59
C GLU A 193 30.45 -16.68 8.56
N LEU A 194 30.49 -16.25 7.29
CA LEU A 194 29.90 -16.97 6.17
C LEU A 194 30.55 -18.35 5.98
N ALA A 195 31.88 -18.43 6.03
CA ALA A 195 32.60 -19.71 5.97
C ALA A 195 32.28 -20.62 7.16
N GLN A 196 32.16 -20.06 8.37
CA GLN A 196 31.77 -20.84 9.54
C GLN A 196 30.34 -21.39 9.43
N SER A 197 29.43 -20.66 8.78
CA SER A 197 28.05 -21.13 8.57
C SER A 197 27.96 -22.34 7.64
N LEU A 198 28.90 -22.48 6.69
CA LEU A 198 28.92 -23.55 5.69
C LEU A 198 29.77 -24.76 6.13
N ALA A 199 30.96 -24.50 6.71
CA ALA A 199 31.97 -25.52 7.00
C ALA A 199 31.84 -26.16 8.40
N GLY A 200 31.10 -25.55 9.32
CA GLY A 200 31.00 -26.03 10.70
C GLY A 200 32.33 -25.91 11.47
N ASP A 201 32.79 -27.01 12.07
CA ASP A 201 33.96 -27.05 13.00
C ASP A 201 35.29 -27.46 12.32
N ASP A 202 35.29 -27.81 11.03
CA ASP A 202 36.50 -28.25 10.32
C ASP A 202 37.32 -27.03 9.85
N LEU A 203 38.50 -26.84 10.47
CA LEU A 203 39.35 -25.67 10.26
C LEU A 203 39.96 -25.60 8.85
N GLU A 204 40.33 -26.73 8.25
CA GLU A 204 40.95 -26.77 6.92
C GLU A 204 39.93 -26.40 5.83
N GLU A 205 38.71 -26.93 5.92
CA GLU A 205 37.62 -26.60 4.99
C GLU A 205 37.18 -25.13 5.13
N ARG A 206 37.22 -24.59 6.35
CA ARG A 206 36.97 -23.18 6.60
C ARG A 206 37.98 -22.27 5.91
N GLU A 207 39.28 -22.56 6.03
CA GLU A 207 40.33 -21.75 5.39
C GLU A 207 40.20 -21.79 3.86
N GLU A 208 39.94 -22.98 3.28
CA GLU A 208 39.74 -23.14 1.84
C GLU A 208 38.49 -22.37 1.34
N LEU A 209 37.39 -22.43 2.10
CA LEU A 209 36.17 -21.69 1.79
C LEU A 209 36.36 -20.17 1.94
N GLU A 210 37.10 -19.71 2.95
CA GLU A 210 37.42 -18.27 3.12
C GLU A 210 38.22 -17.74 1.93
N GLU A 211 39.24 -18.47 1.47
CA GLU A 211 40.01 -18.11 0.27
C GLU A 211 39.13 -18.07 -0.97
N ARG A 212 38.25 -19.06 -1.11
CA ARG A 212 37.33 -19.14 -2.25
C ARG A 212 36.30 -18.01 -2.24
N PHE A 213 35.71 -17.70 -1.09
CA PHE A 213 34.82 -16.56 -0.95
C PHE A 213 35.53 -15.24 -1.25
N ALA A 214 36.82 -15.10 -0.91
CA ALA A 214 37.57 -13.90 -1.26
C ALA A 214 37.76 -13.74 -2.78
N ILE A 215 37.92 -14.83 -3.53
CA ILE A 215 37.96 -14.81 -5.00
C ILE A 215 36.58 -14.50 -5.56
N THR A 216 35.56 -15.20 -5.11
CA THR A 216 34.18 -15.04 -5.58
C THR A 216 33.62 -13.66 -5.26
N LEU A 217 33.99 -13.06 -4.13
CA LEU A 217 33.62 -11.70 -3.77
C LEU A 217 34.20 -10.69 -4.77
N LYS A 218 35.43 -10.87 -5.26
CA LYS A 218 36.00 -9.99 -6.31
C LYS A 218 35.25 -10.13 -7.63
N LEU A 219 34.75 -11.33 -7.94
CA LEU A 219 33.90 -11.56 -9.11
C LEU A 219 32.54 -10.87 -8.93
N LEU A 220 31.92 -11.02 -7.77
CA LEU A 220 30.67 -10.34 -7.42
C LEU A 220 30.82 -8.81 -7.47
N GLN A 221 31.93 -8.26 -6.99
CA GLN A 221 32.25 -6.83 -7.07
C GLN A 221 32.53 -6.33 -8.50
N SER A 222 32.65 -7.22 -9.48
CA SER A 222 32.77 -6.86 -10.90
C SER A 222 31.45 -6.92 -11.66
N LEU A 223 30.38 -7.39 -11.01
CA LEU A 223 29.03 -7.39 -11.56
C LEU A 223 28.41 -5.99 -11.51
N GLU A 224 27.38 -5.77 -12.32
CA GLU A 224 26.59 -4.54 -12.28
C GLU A 224 25.40 -4.71 -11.32
N PRO A 225 25.02 -3.70 -10.53
CA PRO A 225 25.56 -2.34 -10.46
C PRO A 225 26.92 -2.20 -9.73
N ALA A 226 27.75 -1.24 -10.17
CA ALA A 226 29.06 -1.00 -9.58
C ALA A 226 28.98 -0.65 -8.08
N GLY A 227 29.78 -1.34 -7.27
CA GLY A 227 29.83 -1.17 -5.81
C GLY A 227 28.96 -2.15 -5.02
N VAL A 228 28.34 -3.14 -5.67
CA VAL A 228 27.67 -4.28 -5.01
C VAL A 228 28.69 -5.17 -4.31
N GLY A 229 28.32 -5.71 -3.14
CA GLY A 229 29.19 -6.59 -2.35
C GLY A 229 30.35 -5.86 -1.66
N ALA A 230 30.20 -4.56 -1.46
CA ALA A 230 31.06 -3.80 -0.55
C ALA A 230 30.69 -4.11 0.90
N ARG A 231 31.67 -4.09 1.80
CA ARG A 231 31.45 -4.20 3.25
C ARG A 231 31.20 -2.84 3.89
N ASP A 232 31.87 -1.82 3.35
CA ASP A 232 31.81 -0.45 3.83
C ASP A 232 31.46 0.53 2.70
N LEU A 233 30.88 1.67 3.06
CA LEU A 233 30.65 2.78 2.13
C LEU A 233 31.94 3.22 1.41
N ALA A 234 33.07 3.20 2.13
CA ALA A 234 34.36 3.54 1.55
C ALA A 234 34.76 2.56 0.43
N GLU A 235 34.56 1.26 0.64
CA GLU A 235 34.82 0.23 -0.37
C GLU A 235 33.85 0.36 -1.55
N CYS A 236 32.56 0.62 -1.30
CA CYS A 236 31.56 0.82 -2.34
C CYS A 236 31.96 1.97 -3.30
N LEU A 237 32.32 3.13 -2.73
CA LEU A 237 32.76 4.29 -3.52
C LEU A 237 34.09 4.04 -4.23
N GLN A 238 35.02 3.30 -3.62
CA GLN A 238 36.28 2.92 -4.27
C GLN A 238 36.05 1.98 -5.45
N LEU A 239 35.14 1.01 -5.34
CA LEU A 239 34.77 0.10 -6.43
C LEU A 239 34.14 0.86 -7.60
N GLN A 240 33.21 1.78 -7.31
CA GLN A 240 32.62 2.65 -8.33
C GLN A 240 33.66 3.53 -9.01
N LEU A 241 34.57 4.15 -8.25
CA LEU A 241 35.65 4.95 -8.81
C LEU A 241 36.60 4.10 -9.66
N ARG A 242 36.92 2.87 -9.23
CA ARG A 242 37.77 1.96 -10.00
C ARG A 242 37.13 1.57 -11.33
N ASP A 243 35.83 1.32 -11.32
CA ASP A 243 35.08 1.01 -12.54
C ASP A 243 35.04 2.21 -13.51
N LEU A 244 34.79 3.41 -12.97
CA LEU A 244 34.84 4.65 -13.75
C LEU A 244 36.23 4.95 -14.32
N ILE A 245 37.30 4.64 -13.58
CA ILE A 245 38.69 4.79 -14.06
C ILE A 245 38.93 3.86 -15.25
N ARG A 246 38.47 2.61 -15.20
CA ARG A 246 38.59 1.66 -16.32
C ARG A 246 37.86 2.17 -17.57
N ASN A 247 36.60 2.58 -17.41
CA ASN A 247 35.81 3.12 -18.53
C ASN A 247 36.44 4.41 -19.10
N ALA A 248 37.02 5.26 -18.24
CA ALA A 248 37.68 6.49 -18.66
C ALA A 248 39.01 6.27 -19.39
N GLU A 249 39.74 5.19 -19.08
CA GLU A 249 40.92 4.72 -19.80
C GLU A 249 40.55 4.21 -21.21
N ASP A 250 39.42 3.52 -21.34
CA ASP A 250 38.91 3.01 -22.61
C ASP A 250 38.38 4.13 -23.53
N ASP A 251 37.76 5.17 -22.96
CA ASP A 251 37.18 6.30 -23.70
C ASP A 251 38.20 7.38 -24.12
N GLY A 252 39.46 7.29 -23.66
CA GLY A 252 40.51 8.26 -24.00
C GLY A 252 40.26 9.67 -23.44
N THR A 253 39.69 9.76 -22.23
CA THR A 253 39.29 11.03 -21.61
C THR A 253 40.48 11.92 -21.20
N THR A 254 40.19 13.22 -21.02
CA THR A 254 41.19 14.26 -20.73
C THR A 254 41.99 13.94 -19.45
N GLU A 255 43.32 14.11 -19.49
CA GLU A 255 44.24 13.89 -18.35
C GLU A 255 43.79 14.59 -17.05
N ALA A 256 43.10 15.72 -17.16
CA ALA A 256 42.53 16.45 -16.01
C ALA A 256 41.42 15.67 -15.29
N HIS A 257 40.60 14.91 -16.02
CA HIS A 257 39.54 14.08 -15.44
C HIS A 257 40.13 12.86 -14.74
N MET A 258 41.13 12.23 -15.35
CA MET A 258 41.89 11.13 -14.74
C MET A 258 42.56 11.54 -13.43
N ASN A 259 43.19 12.72 -13.39
CA ASN A 259 43.77 13.25 -12.16
C ASN A 259 42.72 13.51 -11.07
N LEU A 260 41.51 13.94 -11.44
CA LEU A 260 40.41 14.12 -10.49
C LEU A 260 39.93 12.78 -9.93
N LEU A 261 39.77 11.76 -10.76
CA LEU A 261 39.35 10.42 -10.34
C LEU A 261 40.38 9.77 -9.41
N LEU A 262 41.67 9.87 -9.71
CA LEU A 262 42.75 9.38 -8.85
C LEU A 262 42.78 10.12 -7.51
N LEU A 263 42.54 11.44 -7.53
CA LEU A 263 42.43 12.23 -6.30
C LEU A 263 41.20 11.79 -5.49
N ALA A 264 40.05 11.58 -6.14
CA ALA A 264 38.85 11.04 -5.49
C ALA A 264 39.09 9.65 -4.86
N GLN A 265 39.81 8.77 -5.56
CA GLN A 265 40.19 7.46 -5.03
C GLN A 265 41.10 7.60 -3.80
N SER A 266 42.08 8.51 -3.85
CA SER A 266 42.97 8.78 -2.71
C SER A 266 42.21 9.35 -1.50
N ILE A 267 41.17 10.15 -1.74
CA ILE A 267 40.27 10.68 -0.70
C ILE A 267 39.47 9.53 -0.08
N CYS A 268 38.88 8.65 -0.90
CA CYS A 268 38.09 7.53 -0.41
C CYS A 268 38.93 6.46 0.31
N ALA A 269 40.25 6.44 0.11
CA ALA A 269 41.18 5.59 0.87
C ALA A 269 41.46 6.13 2.29
N GLN A 270 41.12 7.39 2.58
CA GLN A 270 41.25 7.99 3.90
C GLN A 270 39.99 7.72 4.75
N PRO A 271 40.08 7.82 6.09
CA PRO A 271 38.92 7.61 6.96
C PRO A 271 37.76 8.56 6.62
N MET A 272 36.60 7.96 6.35
CA MET A 272 35.37 8.64 5.88
C MET A 272 34.86 9.72 6.87
N ASP A 273 35.21 9.61 8.15
CA ASP A 273 34.89 10.62 9.17
C ASP A 273 35.40 12.02 8.82
N LEU A 274 36.54 12.11 8.13
CA LEU A 274 37.12 13.38 7.70
C LEU A 274 36.32 14.01 6.54
N LEU A 275 35.77 13.17 5.67
CA LEU A 275 34.86 13.58 4.58
C LEU A 275 33.52 14.04 5.13
N ALA A 276 32.95 13.29 6.07
CA ALA A 276 31.69 13.64 6.73
C ALA A 276 31.77 15.00 7.46
N ARG A 277 32.92 15.31 8.07
CA ARG A 277 33.18 16.58 8.75
C ARG A 277 33.59 17.71 7.80
N ARG A 278 33.86 17.41 6.52
CA ARG A 278 34.43 18.35 5.53
C ARG A 278 35.72 19.02 6.02
N ASP A 279 36.59 18.27 6.68
CA ASP A 279 37.88 18.76 7.22
C ASP A 279 38.91 18.96 6.08
N LEU A 280 38.70 19.98 5.22
CA LEU A 280 39.53 20.26 4.04
C LEU A 280 41.03 20.32 4.37
N ARG A 281 41.39 20.97 5.47
CA ARG A 281 42.78 21.18 5.87
C ARG A 281 43.55 19.88 6.11
N LYS A 282 42.91 18.90 6.76
CA LYS A 282 43.54 17.60 7.01
C LYS A 282 43.61 16.77 5.74
N LEU A 283 42.57 16.82 4.91
CA LEU A 283 42.54 16.13 3.62
C LEU A 283 43.61 16.67 2.66
N THR A 284 43.84 17.99 2.60
CA THR A 284 44.95 18.60 1.84
C THR A 284 46.30 18.05 2.30
N SER A 285 46.51 17.91 3.61
CA SER A 285 47.78 17.39 4.14
C SER A 285 47.99 15.90 3.86
N LEU A 286 46.93 15.09 3.83
CA LEU A 286 47.01 13.65 3.60
C LEU A 286 47.07 13.29 2.11
N CYS A 287 46.32 14.00 1.25
CA CYS A 287 46.27 13.75 -0.19
C CYS A 287 47.33 14.53 -0.98
N GLY A 288 48.00 15.51 -0.37
CA GLY A 288 49.05 16.30 -1.04
C GLY A 288 48.58 17.17 -2.20
N ALA A 289 47.27 17.45 -2.30
CA ALA A 289 46.65 18.20 -3.39
C ALA A 289 46.23 19.62 -2.99
N ARG A 290 46.07 20.52 -3.96
CA ARG A 290 45.56 21.89 -3.73
C ARG A 290 44.07 21.86 -3.31
N GLU A 291 43.62 22.90 -2.61
CA GLU A 291 42.24 22.99 -2.09
C GLU A 291 41.16 23.01 -3.18
N GLU A 292 41.45 23.56 -4.36
CA GLU A 292 40.51 23.64 -5.50
C GLU A 292 40.17 22.26 -6.08
N PRO A 293 41.14 21.44 -6.56
CA PRO A 293 40.85 20.11 -7.09
C PRO A 293 40.30 19.16 -6.01
N LEU A 294 40.68 19.35 -4.74
CA LEU A 294 40.10 18.61 -3.61
C LEU A 294 38.59 18.87 -3.48
N ARG A 295 38.17 20.14 -3.62
CA ARG A 295 36.76 20.51 -3.57
C ARG A 295 35.97 19.96 -4.75
N GLU A 296 36.55 19.96 -5.94
CA GLU A 296 35.96 19.37 -7.13
C GLU A 296 35.82 17.85 -7.00
N ALA A 297 36.85 17.16 -6.52
CA ALA A 297 36.80 15.73 -6.24
C ALA A 297 35.75 15.38 -5.17
N MET A 298 35.63 16.17 -4.11
CA MET A 298 34.56 15.99 -3.11
C MET A 298 33.16 16.21 -3.70
N ALA A 299 33.00 17.21 -4.57
CA ALA A 299 31.74 17.44 -5.27
C ALA A 299 31.39 16.29 -6.24
N PHE A 300 32.41 15.65 -6.82
CA PHE A 300 32.25 14.46 -7.65
C PHE A 300 31.85 13.23 -6.82
N ILE A 301 32.54 12.97 -5.70
CA ILE A 301 32.19 11.87 -4.78
C ILE A 301 30.75 12.00 -4.29
N ALA A 302 30.28 13.23 -4.03
CA ALA A 302 28.91 13.48 -3.61
C ALA A 302 27.84 13.15 -4.68
N ARG A 303 28.23 12.94 -5.94
CA ARG A 303 27.33 12.52 -7.04
C ARG A 303 27.28 11.00 -7.22
N LEU A 304 28.22 10.26 -6.63
CA LEU A 304 28.25 8.80 -6.70
C LEU A 304 27.06 8.20 -5.92
N GLU A 305 26.65 6.98 -6.29
CA GLU A 305 25.51 6.30 -5.67
C GLU A 305 25.98 5.50 -4.44
N PRO A 306 25.66 5.90 -3.20
CA PRO A 306 26.12 5.20 -2.01
C PRO A 306 25.34 3.89 -1.73
N ARG A 307 24.29 3.59 -2.49
CA ARG A 307 23.40 2.44 -2.29
C ARG A 307 23.02 1.85 -3.64
N PRO A 308 23.83 0.93 -4.19
CA PRO A 308 23.61 0.38 -5.53
C PRO A 308 22.30 -0.42 -5.65
N GLY A 309 21.81 -1.02 -4.55
CA GLY A 309 20.55 -1.77 -4.54
C GLY A 309 19.29 -0.92 -4.71
N ARG A 310 19.37 0.41 -4.53
CA ARG A 310 18.19 1.31 -4.51
C ARG A 310 17.32 1.26 -5.78
N ARG A 311 17.90 0.91 -6.93
CA ARG A 311 17.17 0.80 -8.21
C ARG A 311 16.26 -0.43 -8.26
N PHE A 312 16.58 -1.45 -7.47
CA PHE A 312 15.92 -2.76 -7.46
C PHE A 312 15.05 -2.96 -6.22
N VAL A 313 15.19 -2.14 -5.18
CA VAL A 313 14.29 -2.16 -4.02
C VAL A 313 12.88 -1.82 -4.48
N ASP A 314 11.99 -2.81 -4.44
CA ASP A 314 10.57 -2.57 -4.54
C ASP A 314 10.14 -1.86 -3.26
N VAL A 315 9.97 -0.55 -3.36
CA VAL A 315 9.29 0.19 -2.31
C VAL A 315 7.83 -0.15 -2.50
N GLU A 316 7.39 -1.26 -1.91
CA GLU A 316 5.97 -1.56 -1.71
C GLU A 316 5.38 -0.33 -1.04
N ARG A 317 4.78 0.55 -1.85
CA ARG A 317 4.11 1.72 -1.33
C ARG A 317 2.89 1.13 -0.65
N HIS A 318 2.91 1.07 0.67
CA HIS A 318 1.72 0.78 1.45
C HIS A 318 0.70 1.90 1.20
N ILE A 319 -0.08 1.75 0.12
CA ILE A 319 -1.12 2.68 -0.25
C ILE A 319 -2.25 2.48 0.75
N VAL A 320 -2.36 3.44 1.67
CA VAL A 320 -3.42 3.42 2.67
C VAL A 320 -4.72 3.87 2.00
N VAL A 321 -5.65 2.93 1.81
CA VAL A 321 -7.00 3.23 1.32
C VAL A 321 -7.78 3.92 2.46
N PRO A 322 -8.28 5.16 2.25
CA PRO A 322 -9.00 5.90 3.27
C PRO A 322 -10.42 5.35 3.48
N ASP A 323 -10.87 5.30 4.74
CA ASP A 323 -12.25 4.96 5.12
C ASP A 323 -13.22 6.11 4.89
N VAL A 324 -12.77 7.35 5.12
CA VAL A 324 -13.58 8.56 5.09
C VAL A 324 -12.93 9.58 4.16
N ILE A 325 -13.73 10.25 3.35
CA ILE A 325 -13.29 11.27 2.40
C ILE A 325 -13.93 12.60 2.80
N VAL A 326 -13.10 13.61 3.02
CA VAL A 326 -13.56 14.98 3.33
C VAL A 326 -13.35 15.87 2.11
N ARG A 327 -14.45 16.41 1.58
CA ARG A 327 -14.44 17.31 0.43
C ARG A 327 -14.86 18.72 0.83
N PRO A 328 -14.12 19.77 0.41
CA PRO A 328 -14.53 21.15 0.62
C PRO A 328 -15.71 21.47 -0.32
N VAL A 329 -16.86 21.79 0.24
CA VAL A 329 -18.03 22.29 -0.48
C VAL A 329 -18.04 23.81 -0.38
N ARG A 330 -17.97 24.47 -1.53
CA ARG A 330 -18.05 25.93 -1.63
C ARG A 330 -19.51 26.33 -1.80
N HIS A 331 -20.05 27.08 -0.85
CA HIS A 331 -21.36 27.69 -1.00
C HIS A 331 -21.27 28.99 -1.82
N SER A 332 -22.37 29.35 -2.49
CA SER A 332 -22.51 30.60 -3.25
C SER A 332 -22.24 31.87 -2.42
N SER A 333 -22.34 31.77 -1.09
CA SER A 333 -22.03 32.82 -0.12
C SER A 333 -20.53 33.00 0.20
N GLY A 334 -19.64 32.24 -0.43
CA GLY A 334 -18.18 32.30 -0.20
C GLY A 334 -17.70 31.58 1.07
N ARG A 335 -18.60 30.92 1.82
CA ARG A 335 -18.21 30.03 2.94
C ARG A 335 -17.79 28.67 2.40
N ILE A 336 -16.69 28.15 2.95
CA ILE A 336 -16.20 26.80 2.69
C ILE A 336 -16.68 25.94 3.85
N ASP A 337 -17.59 25.02 3.56
CA ASP A 337 -17.97 23.95 4.48
C ASP A 337 -17.31 22.65 4.03
N PHE A 338 -17.18 21.69 4.94
CA PHE A 338 -16.55 20.41 4.64
C PHE A 338 -17.60 19.31 4.74
N ALA A 339 -17.85 18.64 3.61
CA ALA A 339 -18.72 17.48 3.57
C ALA A 339 -17.89 16.23 3.81
N VAL A 340 -18.35 15.40 4.75
CA VAL A 340 -17.75 14.12 5.10
C VAL A 340 -18.54 13.01 4.42
N GLN A 341 -17.85 12.13 3.68
CA GLN A 341 -18.45 11.00 2.98
C GLN A 341 -17.67 9.73 3.33
N LEU A 342 -18.37 8.60 3.43
CA LEU A 342 -17.71 7.29 3.56
C LEU A 342 -17.17 6.85 2.20
N ASN A 343 -16.07 6.12 2.19
CA ASN A 343 -15.57 5.47 0.99
C ASN A 343 -16.44 4.23 0.68
N SER A 344 -17.10 4.23 -0.48
CA SER A 344 -17.94 3.12 -0.92
C SER A 344 -17.13 1.87 -1.29
N GLU A 345 -15.85 2.00 -1.62
CA GLU A 345 -14.99 0.86 -1.98
C GLU A 345 -14.61 0.01 -0.76
N VAL A 346 -14.52 0.63 0.41
CA VAL A 346 -14.17 -0.04 1.67
C VAL A 346 -15.40 -0.68 2.32
N MET A 347 -16.61 -0.23 1.96
CA MET A 347 -17.85 -0.72 2.54
C MET A 347 -18.28 -2.01 1.83
N PRO A 348 -18.22 -3.19 2.49
CA PRO A 348 -18.75 -4.41 1.89
C PRO A 348 -20.27 -4.27 1.76
N LYS A 349 -20.76 -4.43 0.54
CA LYS A 349 -22.19 -4.52 0.28
C LYS A 349 -22.61 -5.96 0.55
N LEU A 350 -23.25 -6.20 1.68
CA LEU A 350 -23.73 -7.53 2.07
C LEU A 350 -25.25 -7.54 2.05
N LYS A 351 -25.83 -8.58 1.45
CA LYS A 351 -27.28 -8.83 1.48
C LYS A 351 -27.56 -10.22 2.06
N VAL A 352 -28.78 -10.36 2.57
CA VAL A 352 -29.32 -11.67 2.95
C VAL A 352 -30.04 -12.22 1.73
N HIS A 353 -29.77 -13.46 1.34
CA HIS A 353 -30.47 -14.08 0.22
C HIS A 353 -31.97 -14.24 0.53
N ASP A 354 -32.81 -13.50 -0.19
CA ASP A 354 -34.24 -13.40 0.09
C ASP A 354 -34.99 -14.70 -0.20
N ILE A 355 -34.51 -15.49 -1.18
CA ILE A 355 -35.13 -16.78 -1.53
C ILE A 355 -34.99 -17.75 -0.37
N TYR A 356 -33.79 -17.89 0.21
CA TYR A 356 -33.56 -18.77 1.36
C TYR A 356 -34.31 -18.28 2.62
N ALA A 357 -34.37 -16.97 2.83
CA ALA A 357 -35.17 -16.39 3.92
C ALA A 357 -36.68 -16.67 3.76
N SER A 358 -37.20 -16.69 2.53
CA SER A 358 -38.60 -16.99 2.24
C SER A 358 -38.94 -18.48 2.42
N VAL A 359 -38.04 -19.38 2.02
CA VAL A 359 -38.16 -20.84 2.21
C VAL A 359 -38.19 -21.19 3.70
N LEU A 360 -37.33 -20.56 4.51
CA LEU A 360 -37.34 -20.71 5.97
C LEU A 360 -38.65 -20.23 6.60
N ARG A 361 -39.24 -19.13 6.11
CA ARG A 361 -40.54 -18.67 6.63
C ARG A 361 -41.67 -19.66 6.36
N ARG A 362 -41.53 -20.48 5.31
CA ARG A 362 -42.53 -21.47 4.87
C ARG A 362 -42.44 -22.80 5.64
N HIS A 363 -41.26 -23.23 6.07
CA HIS A 363 -41.04 -24.50 6.79
C HIS A 363 -40.78 -24.30 8.30
N LYS A 364 -41.82 -24.03 9.10
CA LYS A 364 -41.68 -23.75 10.56
C LYS A 364 -41.44 -24.97 11.49
N ASN A 365 -41.44 -26.21 11.00
CA ASN A 365 -41.66 -27.40 11.84
C ASN A 365 -40.52 -28.46 11.84
N SER A 366 -39.24 -28.09 11.65
CA SER A 366 -38.10 -29.03 11.77
C SER A 366 -37.02 -28.54 12.75
N GLU A 367 -36.32 -29.44 13.45
CA GLU A 367 -35.21 -29.05 14.35
C GLU A 367 -34.08 -28.30 13.62
N SER A 368 -33.84 -28.62 12.34
CA SER A 368 -32.90 -27.88 11.46
C SER A 368 -33.34 -26.43 11.22
N HIS A 369 -34.63 -26.09 11.40
CA HIS A 369 -35.15 -24.74 11.27
C HIS A 369 -34.61 -23.82 12.36
N ALA A 370 -34.49 -24.30 13.59
CA ALA A 370 -33.98 -23.50 14.71
C ALA A 370 -32.51 -23.09 14.48
N ALA A 371 -31.68 -24.02 13.99
CA ALA A 371 -30.28 -23.76 13.67
C ALA A 371 -30.14 -22.76 12.50
N LEU A 372 -30.91 -22.95 11.42
CA LEU A 372 -30.88 -22.03 10.27
C LEU A 372 -31.47 -20.66 10.61
N GLN A 373 -32.48 -20.59 11.47
CA GLN A 373 -33.04 -19.34 11.96
C GLN A 373 -32.03 -18.58 12.83
N GLN A 374 -31.23 -19.30 13.63
CA GLN A 374 -30.13 -18.70 14.38
C GLN A 374 -29.08 -18.12 13.43
N ARG A 375 -28.64 -18.87 12.41
CA ARG A 375 -27.70 -18.37 11.38
C ARG A 375 -28.23 -17.15 10.62
N LEU A 376 -29.52 -17.12 10.30
CA LEU A 376 -30.17 -15.98 9.66
C LEU A 376 -30.23 -14.76 10.60
N GLN A 377 -30.46 -14.97 11.89
CA GLN A 377 -30.40 -13.88 12.88
C GLN A 377 -28.97 -13.36 13.05
N GLU A 378 -27.98 -14.25 13.10
CA GLU A 378 -26.55 -13.92 13.13
C GLU A 378 -26.17 -13.08 11.90
N ALA A 379 -26.57 -13.50 10.69
CA ALA A 379 -26.35 -12.76 9.44
C ALA A 379 -26.96 -11.35 9.47
N ARG A 380 -28.24 -11.23 9.85
CA ARG A 380 -28.92 -9.93 9.93
C ARG A 380 -28.27 -9.02 10.96
N TRP A 381 -27.85 -9.59 12.08
CA TRP A 381 -27.21 -8.85 13.14
C TRP A 381 -25.80 -8.39 12.72
N PHE A 382 -25.04 -9.24 12.03
CA PHE A 382 -23.74 -8.90 11.44
C PHE A 382 -23.83 -7.73 10.45
N ILE A 383 -24.76 -7.78 9.49
CA ILE A 383 -25.02 -6.68 8.55
C ILE A 383 -25.34 -5.38 9.30
N LYS A 384 -26.20 -5.47 10.32
CA LYS A 384 -26.56 -4.32 11.14
C LYS A 384 -25.34 -3.74 11.90
N ASN A 385 -24.44 -4.57 12.42
CA ASN A 385 -23.24 -4.08 13.11
C ASN A 385 -22.27 -3.41 12.15
N ILE A 386 -22.11 -3.94 10.94
CA ILE A 386 -21.27 -3.32 9.91
C ILE A 386 -21.82 -1.93 9.57
N GLN A 387 -23.13 -1.81 9.36
CA GLN A 387 -23.78 -0.52 9.14
C GLN A 387 -23.57 0.42 10.34
N GLN A 388 -23.78 -0.06 11.56
CA GLN A 388 -23.53 0.73 12.78
C GLN A 388 -22.06 1.16 12.93
N ARG A 389 -21.10 0.32 12.52
CA ARG A 389 -19.68 0.68 12.48
C ARG A 389 -19.45 1.85 11.54
N PHE A 390 -19.93 1.78 10.31
CA PHE A 390 -19.71 2.85 9.35
C PHE A 390 -20.47 4.14 9.73
N ASP A 391 -21.68 4.02 10.27
CA ASP A 391 -22.44 5.17 10.79
C ASP A 391 -21.71 5.84 11.97
N THR A 392 -21.14 5.05 12.89
CA THR A 392 -20.37 5.61 14.01
C THR A 392 -19.07 6.26 13.54
N ILE A 393 -18.36 5.66 12.57
CA ILE A 393 -17.17 6.26 11.93
C ILE A 393 -17.54 7.59 11.27
N LEU A 394 -18.64 7.66 10.53
CA LEU A 394 -19.11 8.87 9.87
C LEU A 394 -19.44 9.97 10.89
N ARG A 395 -20.23 9.65 11.92
CA ARG A 395 -20.61 10.62 12.96
C ARG A 395 -19.42 11.14 13.76
N VAL A 396 -18.46 10.26 14.08
CA VAL A 396 -17.21 10.66 14.74
C VAL A 396 -16.39 11.55 13.83
N SER A 397 -16.30 11.23 12.54
CA SER A 397 -15.54 12.02 11.56
C SER A 397 -16.16 13.40 11.33
N GLU A 398 -17.49 13.51 11.23
CA GLU A 398 -18.21 14.78 11.16
C GLU A 398 -17.93 15.66 12.39
N ALA A 399 -18.00 15.09 13.59
CA ALA A 399 -17.72 15.81 14.83
C ALA A 399 -16.25 16.30 14.91
N ILE A 400 -15.29 15.49 14.42
CA ILE A 400 -13.89 15.90 14.32
C ILE A 400 -13.75 17.07 13.34
N VAL A 401 -14.34 16.95 12.15
CA VAL A 401 -14.25 17.99 11.10
C VAL A 401 -14.87 19.30 11.56
N GLU A 402 -16.00 19.26 12.26
CA GLU A 402 -16.66 20.45 12.77
C GLU A 402 -15.82 21.19 13.82
N ARG A 403 -15.15 20.47 14.71
CA ARG A 403 -14.27 21.08 15.72
C ARG A 403 -12.92 21.54 15.15
N GLN A 404 -12.46 20.90 14.07
CA GLN A 404 -11.16 21.12 13.44
C GLN A 404 -11.22 21.94 12.13
N LYS A 405 -12.28 22.71 11.85
CA LYS A 405 -12.41 23.51 10.61
C LYS A 405 -11.15 24.32 10.26
N ASN A 406 -10.48 24.89 11.26
CA ASN A 406 -9.27 25.68 11.08
C ASN A 406 -8.11 24.87 10.49
N PHE A 407 -7.96 23.60 10.86
CA PHE A 407 -6.96 22.70 10.31
C PHE A 407 -7.20 22.45 8.81
N PHE A 408 -8.44 22.26 8.39
CA PHE A 408 -8.74 22.00 6.98
C PHE A 408 -8.55 23.23 6.09
N VAL A 409 -8.64 24.44 6.64
CA VAL A 409 -8.42 25.70 5.90
C VAL A 409 -6.94 26.09 5.88
N HIS A 410 -6.26 26.04 7.03
CA HIS A 410 -4.89 26.57 7.19
C HIS A 410 -3.81 25.49 7.32
N GLY A 411 -4.18 24.21 7.27
CA GLY A 411 -3.28 23.08 7.44
C GLY A 411 -2.90 22.81 8.91
N GLU A 412 -1.77 22.13 9.09
CA GLU A 412 -1.29 21.63 10.39
C GLU A 412 -1.05 22.73 11.44
N LEU A 413 -0.80 23.96 11.00
CA LEU A 413 -0.49 25.11 11.85
C LEU A 413 -1.66 25.53 12.74
N ALA A 414 -2.88 25.34 12.27
CA ALA A 414 -4.09 25.79 12.95
C ALA A 414 -4.86 24.62 13.61
N MET A 415 -4.17 23.50 13.88
CA MET A 415 -4.77 22.39 14.60
C MET A 415 -5.10 22.80 16.04
N ARG A 416 -6.34 22.59 16.44
CA ARG A 416 -6.75 22.74 17.85
C ARG A 416 -6.51 21.41 18.57
N PRO A 417 -6.02 21.39 19.81
CA PRO A 417 -5.95 20.14 20.54
C PRO A 417 -7.38 19.70 20.88
N LEU A 418 -7.67 18.42 20.65
CA LEU A 418 -8.98 17.84 20.85
C LEU A 418 -8.86 16.63 21.77
N VAL A 419 -9.76 16.55 22.76
CA VAL A 419 -9.79 15.46 23.74
C VAL A 419 -10.89 14.47 23.37
N LEU A 420 -10.63 13.18 23.55
CA LEU A 420 -11.60 12.10 23.26
C LEU A 420 -12.94 12.31 23.99
N ARG A 421 -12.89 12.82 25.23
CA ARG A 421 -14.06 13.12 26.07
C ARG A 421 -15.01 14.13 25.42
N ASP A 422 -14.47 15.16 24.79
CA ASP A 422 -15.30 16.21 24.19
C ASP A 422 -16.19 15.66 23.06
N ILE A 423 -15.66 14.72 22.27
CA ILE A 423 -16.42 14.04 21.21
C ILE A 423 -17.37 12.99 21.83
N ALA A 424 -16.93 12.30 22.88
CA ALA A 424 -17.75 11.35 23.64
C ALA A 424 -19.03 11.99 24.14
N ASP A 425 -18.91 13.16 24.78
CA ASP A 425 -20.02 13.92 25.32
C ASP A 425 -20.93 14.48 24.21
N THR A 426 -20.35 14.91 23.08
CA THR A 426 -21.13 15.44 21.94
C THR A 426 -21.99 14.34 21.28
N LEU A 427 -21.46 13.12 21.17
CA LEU A 427 -22.13 12.01 20.49
C LEU A 427 -22.93 11.10 21.44
N GLY A 428 -22.77 11.24 22.75
CA GLY A 428 -23.36 10.37 23.76
C GLY A 428 -22.76 8.96 23.78
N LEU A 429 -21.49 8.82 23.41
CA LEU A 429 -20.77 7.55 23.36
C LEU A 429 -19.72 7.47 24.47
N HIS A 430 -19.27 6.26 24.82
CA HIS A 430 -18.18 6.10 25.79
C HIS A 430 -16.83 6.46 25.15
N GLU A 431 -15.91 7.04 25.93
CA GLU A 431 -14.55 7.39 25.48
C GLU A 431 -13.83 6.21 24.83
N SER A 432 -14.01 5.01 25.39
CA SER A 432 -13.45 3.77 24.85
C SER A 432 -13.97 3.43 23.45
N THR A 433 -15.22 3.76 23.13
CA THR A 433 -15.78 3.50 21.80
C THR A 433 -15.12 4.41 20.76
N ILE A 434 -14.88 5.68 21.09
CA ILE A 434 -14.21 6.62 20.17
C ILE A 434 -12.73 6.26 20.02
N SER A 435 -12.06 5.87 21.10
CA SER A 435 -10.68 5.39 21.01
C SER A 435 -10.53 4.16 20.12
N ARG A 436 -11.57 3.32 20.01
CA ARG A 436 -11.59 2.13 19.14
C ARG A 436 -11.87 2.49 17.68
N VAL A 437 -12.83 3.40 17.47
CA VAL A 437 -13.21 3.90 16.13
C VAL A 437 -12.09 4.73 15.48
N THR A 438 -11.27 5.41 16.27
CA THR A 438 -10.24 6.33 15.75
C THR A 438 -8.90 5.65 15.45
N THR A 439 -8.67 4.44 15.94
CA THR A 439 -7.44 3.67 15.69
C THR A 439 -7.50 2.91 14.38
N ALA A 440 -6.42 2.98 13.59
CA ALA A 440 -6.30 2.29 12.30
C ALA A 440 -7.48 2.57 11.36
N LYS A 441 -7.95 3.83 11.37
CA LYS A 441 -8.93 4.38 10.42
C LYS A 441 -8.39 5.68 9.85
N TYR A 442 -8.53 5.81 8.54
CA TYR A 442 -7.90 6.89 7.80
C TYR A 442 -8.93 7.79 7.13
N MET A 443 -8.65 9.09 7.20
CA MET A 443 -9.45 10.14 6.58
C MET A 443 -8.62 10.79 5.47
N ALA A 444 -9.12 10.76 4.24
CA ALA A 444 -8.60 11.55 3.14
C ALA A 444 -9.06 12.99 3.29
N THR A 445 -8.09 13.89 3.38
CA THR A 445 -8.31 15.34 3.49
C THR A 445 -7.66 16.04 2.31
N PRO A 446 -8.01 17.31 2.01
CA PRO A 446 -7.33 18.08 0.95
C PRO A 446 -5.82 18.24 1.14
N GLN A 447 -5.32 18.05 2.37
CA GLN A 447 -3.91 18.18 2.75
C GLN A 447 -3.17 16.81 2.75
N GLY A 448 -3.88 15.71 2.51
CA GLY A 448 -3.35 14.34 2.56
C GLY A 448 -4.22 13.38 3.36
N THR A 449 -3.77 12.13 3.46
CA THR A 449 -4.46 11.07 4.22
C THR A 449 -3.91 11.01 5.64
N PHE A 450 -4.77 11.16 6.64
CA PHE A 450 -4.41 11.14 8.05
C PHE A 450 -5.18 10.08 8.81
N GLU A 451 -4.55 9.44 9.80
CA GLU A 451 -5.28 8.60 10.77
C GLU A 451 -6.20 9.50 11.62
N LEU A 452 -7.41 9.06 11.94
CA LEU A 452 -8.34 9.82 12.80
C LEU A 452 -7.70 10.16 14.16
N LYS A 453 -6.87 9.26 14.69
CA LYS A 453 -6.11 9.45 15.93
C LYS A 453 -5.18 10.67 15.90
N TYR A 454 -4.70 11.09 14.73
CA TYR A 454 -3.80 12.24 14.57
C TYR A 454 -4.38 13.55 15.14
N PHE A 455 -5.71 13.72 15.07
CA PHE A 455 -6.40 14.90 15.57
C PHE A 455 -6.49 14.98 17.10
N PHE A 456 -6.20 13.88 17.79
CA PHE A 456 -6.21 13.77 19.25
C PHE A 456 -4.79 13.97 19.80
N GLY A 457 -4.28 15.19 19.63
CA GLY A 457 -2.97 15.59 20.15
C GLY A 457 -3.04 16.11 21.58
N SER A 458 -1.95 15.94 22.33
CA SER A 458 -1.77 16.68 23.58
C SER A 458 -1.71 18.18 23.29
N GLY A 459 -2.53 18.94 24.02
CA GLY A 459 -2.50 20.40 24.02
C GLY A 459 -1.52 20.93 25.05
N LEU A 460 -0.79 21.99 24.67
CA LEU A 460 -0.06 22.87 25.57
C LEU A 460 -0.95 24.08 25.86
N GLY A 461 -0.90 24.57 27.11
CA GLY A 461 -1.60 25.80 27.47
C GLY A 461 -0.95 27.01 26.81
N THR A 462 -1.76 27.95 26.33
CA THR A 462 -1.31 29.30 25.95
C THR A 462 -1.74 30.30 27.03
N GLU A 463 -1.00 31.39 27.18
CA GLU A 463 -1.32 32.46 28.15
C GLU A 463 -2.68 33.12 27.84
N THR A 464 -3.10 33.11 26.58
CA THR A 464 -4.39 33.63 26.10
C THR A 464 -5.60 32.74 26.40
N GLY A 465 -5.45 31.69 27.22
CA GLY A 465 -6.54 30.76 27.55
C GLY A 465 -6.93 29.82 26.40
N GLY A 466 -6.23 29.89 25.27
CA GLY A 466 -6.27 28.89 24.21
C GLY A 466 -5.34 27.72 24.51
N SER A 467 -5.48 26.64 23.74
CA SER A 467 -4.58 25.50 23.80
C SER A 467 -3.97 25.27 22.41
N ALA A 468 -2.65 25.16 22.34
CA ALA A 468 -1.91 24.89 21.10
C ALA A 468 -1.57 23.40 21.05
N SER A 469 -1.79 22.73 19.92
CA SER A 469 -1.42 21.32 19.79
C SER A 469 0.09 21.15 19.61
N SER A 470 0.61 20.02 20.07
CA SER A 470 2.03 19.67 19.85
C SER A 470 2.43 19.55 18.37
N THR A 471 1.49 19.20 17.49
CA THR A 471 1.67 19.18 16.03
C THR A 471 1.82 20.58 15.45
N ALA A 472 0.99 21.53 15.88
CA ALA A 472 1.10 22.93 15.47
C ALA A 472 2.46 23.52 15.90
N VAL A 473 2.92 23.24 17.12
CA VAL A 473 4.25 23.67 17.59
C VAL A 473 5.38 23.08 16.74
N ARG A 474 5.30 21.79 16.37
CA ARG A 474 6.29 21.16 15.47
C ARG A 474 6.30 21.80 14.08
N ALA A 475 5.12 22.07 13.52
CA ALA A 475 4.98 22.73 12.23
C ALA A 475 5.55 24.18 12.27
N LEU A 476 5.30 24.93 13.35
CA LEU A 476 5.88 26.26 13.56
C LEU A 476 7.40 26.21 13.71
N ILE A 477 7.95 25.26 14.47
CA ILE A 477 9.40 25.06 14.57
C ILE A 477 9.99 24.79 13.19
N LYS A 478 9.34 23.92 12.39
CA LYS A 478 9.77 23.63 11.02
C LYS A 478 9.76 24.90 10.16
N GLN A 479 8.68 25.70 10.20
CA GLN A 479 8.61 26.96 9.46
C GLN A 479 9.66 27.99 9.88
N PHE A 480 9.93 28.14 11.17
CA PHE A 480 10.99 29.03 11.65
C PHE A 480 12.38 28.59 11.20
N ILE A 481 12.62 27.28 11.13
CA ILE A 481 13.88 26.74 10.64
C ILE A 481 13.96 26.87 9.11
N ASP A 482 12.87 26.63 8.38
CA ASP A 482 12.83 26.77 6.92
C ASP A 482 13.01 28.24 6.47
N SER A 483 12.55 29.19 7.29
CA SER A 483 12.73 30.63 7.07
C SER A 483 14.02 31.21 7.64
N GLU A 484 14.92 30.37 8.19
CA GLU A 484 16.14 30.85 8.84
C GLU A 484 17.27 31.20 7.85
N ASP A 485 18.12 32.14 8.26
CA ASP A 485 19.36 32.43 7.55
C ASP A 485 20.39 31.30 7.78
N ARG A 486 20.77 30.58 6.72
CA ARG A 486 21.78 29.49 6.78
C ARG A 486 23.12 29.92 7.40
N LYS A 487 23.50 31.20 7.26
CA LYS A 487 24.74 31.75 7.85
C LYS A 487 24.69 31.88 9.37
N LYS A 488 23.49 32.05 9.95
CA LYS A 488 23.27 32.24 11.38
C LYS A 488 22.03 31.45 11.81
N PRO A 489 22.14 30.11 11.94
CA PRO A 489 21.01 29.27 12.31
C PRO A 489 20.47 29.66 13.68
N LEU A 490 19.15 29.56 13.84
CA LEU A 490 18.45 29.88 15.06
C LEU A 490 18.77 28.85 16.15
N SER A 491 19.12 29.34 17.34
CA SER A 491 19.34 28.49 18.50
C SER A 491 18.03 28.02 19.10
N ASP A 492 18.03 26.84 19.71
CA ASP A 492 16.85 26.28 20.38
C ASP A 492 16.29 27.22 21.48
N ALA A 493 17.14 28.07 22.07
CA ALA A 493 16.71 29.11 23.02
C ALA A 493 15.93 30.23 22.31
N LYS A 494 16.44 30.71 21.17
CA LYS A 494 15.78 31.76 20.38
C LYS A 494 14.46 31.28 19.79
N LEU A 495 14.39 30.02 19.35
CA LEU A 495 13.13 29.39 18.91
C LEU A 495 12.10 29.34 20.05
N ALA A 496 12.52 29.01 21.27
CA ALA A 496 11.62 29.02 22.43
C ALA A 496 11.11 30.44 22.74
N ASP A 497 11.94 31.46 22.60
CA ASP A 497 11.53 32.85 22.84
C ASP A 497 10.58 33.36 21.74
N MET A 498 10.81 33.01 20.47
CA MET A 498 9.88 33.32 19.37
C MET A 498 8.51 32.64 19.56
N LEU A 499 8.49 31.41 20.07
CA LEU A 499 7.23 30.72 20.40
C LEU A 499 6.49 31.41 21.55
N LYS A 500 7.21 31.90 22.56
CA LYS A 500 6.61 32.70 23.64
C LYS A 500 6.02 34.01 23.14
N GLU A 501 6.68 34.69 22.21
CA GLU A 501 6.13 35.91 21.58
C GLU A 501 4.80 35.64 20.86
N GLN A 502 4.61 34.42 20.36
CA GLN A 502 3.34 33.96 19.77
C GLN A 502 2.32 33.44 20.81
N GLY A 503 2.62 33.56 22.10
CA GLY A 503 1.75 33.13 23.21
C GLY A 503 1.85 31.64 23.56
N ILE A 504 2.83 30.92 23.02
CA ILE A 504 3.04 29.49 23.27
C ILE A 504 4.17 29.31 24.28
N GLU A 505 3.83 28.93 25.51
CA GLU A 505 4.83 28.63 26.53
C GLU A 505 5.57 27.31 26.22
N CYS A 506 6.81 27.41 25.74
CA CYS A 506 7.68 26.26 25.47
C CYS A 506 9.03 26.41 26.17
N ALA A 507 9.50 25.32 26.77
CA ALA A 507 10.84 25.25 27.33
C ALA A 507 11.87 24.92 26.24
N ARG A 508 13.12 25.36 26.40
CA ARG A 508 14.21 25.02 25.46
C ARG A 508 14.34 23.50 25.23
N ARG A 509 14.16 22.69 26.28
CA ARG A 509 14.24 21.22 26.18
C ARG A 509 13.11 20.61 25.35
N THR A 510 11.91 21.21 25.36
CA THR A 510 10.78 20.71 24.56
C THR A 510 10.99 21.02 23.08
N VAL A 511 11.53 22.20 22.76
CA VAL A 511 11.93 22.55 21.38
C VAL A 511 13.01 21.61 20.85
N ALA A 512 14.05 21.32 21.64
CA ALA A 512 15.10 20.36 21.24
C ALA A 512 14.53 18.96 20.97
N LYS A 513 13.66 18.46 21.86
CA LYS A 513 12.96 17.18 21.67
C LYS A 513 12.11 17.15 20.40
N TYR A 514 11.35 18.21 20.12
CA TYR A 514 10.53 18.29 18.90
C TYR A 514 11.40 18.41 17.64
N ARG A 515 12.53 19.10 17.70
CA ARG A 515 13.50 19.18 16.61
C ARG A 515 14.12 17.81 16.29
N GLU A 516 14.49 17.05 17.31
CA GLU A 516 15.01 15.67 17.16
C GLU A 516 13.99 14.73 16.53
N GLN A 517 12.72 14.83 16.94
CA GLN A 517 11.64 14.06 16.33
C GLN A 517 11.41 14.39 14.84
N LEU A 518 11.67 15.63 14.44
CA LEU A 518 11.64 16.07 13.03
C LEU A 518 12.93 15.71 12.28
N LYS A 519 13.90 15.04 12.93
CA LYS A 519 15.23 14.70 12.38
C LYS A 519 16.00 15.93 11.88
N ILE A 520 15.76 17.11 12.45
CA ILE A 520 16.45 18.33 12.06
C ILE A 520 17.78 18.45 12.83
N PRO A 521 18.92 18.64 12.16
CA PRO A 521 20.22 18.69 12.80
C PRO A 521 20.39 19.89 13.75
N THR A 522 21.37 19.79 14.65
CA THR A 522 21.71 20.85 15.60
C THR A 522 22.28 22.08 14.87
N THR A 523 22.32 23.22 15.55
CA THR A 523 22.81 24.49 14.99
C THR A 523 24.22 24.41 14.40
N THR A 524 25.09 23.57 14.97
CA THR A 524 26.48 23.41 14.50
C THR A 524 26.55 22.74 13.14
N LEU A 525 25.76 21.68 12.96
CA LEU A 525 25.64 20.95 11.70
C LEU A 525 24.87 21.77 10.65
N ARG A 526 23.82 22.49 11.06
CA ARG A 526 23.06 23.39 10.17
C ARG A 526 23.88 24.54 9.60
N LYS A 527 24.93 24.99 10.31
CA LYS A 527 25.86 26.01 9.80
C LYS A 527 26.82 25.47 8.73
N ALA A 528 27.06 24.15 8.72
CA ALA A 528 27.99 23.50 7.81
C ALA A 528 27.33 22.97 6.51
N LEU A 529 26.00 22.85 6.52
CA LEU A 529 25.13 22.58 5.38
C LEU A 529 24.82 23.89 4.63
#